data_AF-A0A103IJJ4-F1
#
_entry.id   AF-A0A103IJJ4-F1
#
_cell.length_a   1.000
_cell.length_b   1.000
_cell.length_c   1.000
_cell.angle_alpha   90.00
_cell.angle_beta   90.00
_cell.angle_gamma   90.00
#
_symmetry.space_group_name_H-M   'P 1'
#
loop_
_entity.id
_entity.type
_entity.pdbx_description
1 polymer ?
#
loop_
_entity_poly.entity_id
_entity_poly.type
_entity_poly.pdbx_seq_one_letter_code
_entity_poly.pdbx_strand_id
1 'polypeptide(L)'
;MILKTPYVRVILNASMSAQTELTSRIYWIHYICDETNMKPTCREAANIFIDAWANNKDVQEALNVREGIIEKWEYTNTSIRYNLDKEDTIYYSYDVFSSITDHQQLLTKSCQVLIICGDHDMTFPCVGQQKWISSLNLSIESPWEPWFVRN
;
A
#
# COMPACT_ATOMS: atom_id res chain seq x y z
N MET A 1 8.01 -11.78 12.20
CA MET A 1 8.70 -11.31 13.42
C MET A 1 7.60 -10.71 14.29
N ILE A 2 7.26 -11.28 15.43
CA ILE A 2 6.22 -10.71 16.29
C ILE A 2 6.92 -9.79 17.31
N LEU A 3 6.40 -8.59 17.55
CA LEU A 3 7.02 -7.58 18.42
C LEU A 3 6.28 -7.50 19.75
N LYS A 4 7.02 -7.49 20.87
CA LYS A 4 6.56 -7.28 22.25
C LYS A 4 6.06 -5.85 22.44
N THR A 5 4.80 -5.69 22.10
CA THR A 5 3.73 -5.25 23.00
C THR A 5 2.63 -6.32 22.86
N PRO A 6 1.64 -6.48 23.74
CA PRO A 6 0.65 -7.57 23.64
C PRO A 6 -0.18 -7.60 22.34
N TYR A 7 0.07 -6.65 21.43
CA TYR A 7 -0.81 -6.28 20.36
C TYR A 7 -0.10 -5.97 19.01
N VAL A 8 1.22 -6.14 18.83
CA VAL A 8 1.85 -5.88 17.51
C VAL A 8 2.31 -7.16 16.82
N ARG A 9 1.62 -7.52 15.72
CA ARG A 9 2.04 -8.59 14.83
C ARG A 9 2.65 -8.01 13.56
N VAL A 10 3.92 -8.29 13.31
CA VAL A 10 4.53 -8.00 12.00
C VAL A 10 4.67 -9.30 11.23
N ILE A 11 3.90 -9.42 10.15
CA ILE A 11 3.96 -10.54 9.24
C ILE A 11 4.76 -10.09 8.02
N LEU A 12 6.01 -10.56 7.96
CA LEU A 12 6.85 -10.37 6.79
C LEU A 12 6.71 -11.61 5.93
N ASN A 13 6.24 -11.48 4.69
CA ASN A 13 6.47 -12.50 3.69
C ASN A 13 7.82 -12.15 3.05
N ALA A 14 8.83 -12.99 3.25
CA ALA A 14 10.14 -12.78 2.64
C ALA A 14 10.56 -14.10 2.03
N SER A 15 10.46 -14.21 0.70
CA SER A 15 11.30 -15.15 -0.03
C SER A 15 12.74 -14.63 0.02
N MET A 16 13.65 -15.45 0.52
CA MET A 16 15.01 -15.06 0.81
C MET A 16 15.83 -15.03 -0.50
N SER A 17 15.81 -13.91 -1.21
CA SER A 17 16.85 -13.58 -2.19
C SER A 17 17.42 -12.20 -1.87
N ALA A 18 18.70 -12.18 -1.49
CA ALA A 18 19.43 -10.97 -1.17
C ALA A 18 19.40 -9.98 -2.35
N GLN A 19 18.86 -8.79 -2.11
CA GLN A 19 19.21 -7.61 -2.90
C GLN A 19 19.61 -6.49 -1.94
N THR A 20 20.90 -6.51 -1.60
CA THR A 20 21.62 -5.31 -1.22
C THR A 20 21.65 -4.39 -2.43
N GLU A 21 20.83 -3.33 -2.43
CA GLU A 21 21.20 -2.06 -3.03
C GLU A 21 20.33 -0.92 -2.50
N LEU A 22 21.02 0.16 -2.19
CA LEU A 22 20.49 1.38 -1.59
C LEU A 22 19.46 2.04 -2.50
N THR A 23 18.42 2.57 -1.87
CA THR A 23 17.40 3.44 -2.46
C THR A 23 18.03 4.63 -3.17
N SER A 24 18.28 4.53 -4.48
CA SER A 24 18.54 5.72 -5.32
C SER A 24 18.19 5.56 -6.81
N ARG A 25 17.93 4.35 -7.32
CA ARG A 25 17.56 4.15 -8.74
C ARG A 25 16.58 2.99 -8.90
N ILE A 26 15.33 3.22 -8.51
CA ILE A 26 14.24 2.34 -8.92
C ILE A 26 14.01 2.63 -10.40
N TYR A 27 14.63 1.83 -11.26
CA TYR A 27 14.16 1.73 -12.64
C TYR A 27 12.74 1.20 -12.56
N TRP A 28 11.76 1.99 -13.01
CA TRP A 28 10.41 1.49 -13.26
C TRP A 28 10.54 0.42 -14.34
N ILE A 29 10.76 -0.84 -13.94
CA ILE A 29 10.57 -1.97 -14.85
C ILE A 29 9.07 -1.97 -15.11
N HIS A 30 8.69 -1.26 -16.18
CA HIS A 30 7.40 -1.42 -16.81
C HIS A 30 7.40 -2.87 -17.29
N TYR A 31 6.74 -3.75 -16.53
CA TYR A 31 6.37 -5.04 -17.08
C TYR A 31 5.59 -4.72 -18.35
N ILE A 32 6.09 -5.19 -19.49
CA ILE A 32 5.39 -5.04 -20.76
C ILE A 32 4.11 -5.86 -20.59
N CYS A 33 3.00 -5.16 -20.39
CA CYS A 33 1.70 -5.77 -20.24
C CYS A 33 0.93 -5.65 -21.56
N ASP A 34 0.23 -6.72 -21.91
CA ASP A 34 -0.73 -6.72 -23.01
C ASP A 34 -2.10 -6.38 -22.43
N GLU A 35 -2.65 -5.22 -22.77
CA GLU A 35 -3.97 -4.77 -22.32
C GLU A 35 -5.10 -5.70 -22.80
N THR A 36 -4.86 -6.50 -23.85
CA THR A 36 -5.82 -7.48 -24.38
C THR A 36 -5.74 -8.82 -23.66
N ASN A 37 -4.68 -9.08 -22.89
CA ASN A 37 -4.49 -10.31 -22.13
C ASN A 37 -4.52 -10.05 -20.62
N MET A 38 -5.60 -10.48 -19.97
CA MET A 38 -5.82 -10.29 -18.53
C MET A 38 -4.87 -11.13 -17.65
N LYS A 39 -3.95 -11.91 -18.23
CA LYS A 39 -2.98 -12.74 -17.51
C LYS A 39 -1.54 -12.50 -17.99
N PRO A 40 -0.59 -12.20 -17.08
CA PRO A 40 -0.80 -11.90 -15.65
C PRO A 40 -1.66 -10.63 -15.47
N THR A 41 -2.23 -10.45 -14.28
CA THR A 41 -3.09 -9.28 -13.98
C THR A 41 -2.33 -7.99 -14.28
N CYS A 42 -2.75 -7.32 -15.35
CA CYS A 42 -2.18 -6.06 -15.83
C CYS A 42 -2.90 -4.90 -15.13
N ARG A 43 -2.13 -3.90 -14.66
CA ARG A 43 -2.70 -2.73 -13.99
C ARG A 43 -3.55 -1.90 -14.95
N GLU A 44 -3.06 -1.69 -16.16
CA GLU A 44 -3.73 -0.93 -17.20
C GLU A 44 -5.04 -1.60 -17.61
N ALA A 45 -5.01 -2.93 -17.82
CA ALA A 45 -6.22 -3.71 -18.09
C ALA A 45 -7.22 -3.64 -16.93
N ALA A 46 -6.76 -3.81 -15.69
CA ALA A 46 -7.61 -3.71 -14.51
C ALA A 46 -8.27 -2.32 -14.38
N ASN A 47 -7.53 -1.25 -14.69
CA ASN A 47 -8.08 0.10 -14.70
C ASN A 47 -9.22 0.24 -15.72
N ILE A 48 -9.08 -0.30 -16.94
CA ILE A 48 -10.15 -0.27 -17.96
C ILE A 48 -11.42 -0.95 -17.45
N PHE A 49 -11.28 -2.15 -16.86
CA PHE A 49 -12.43 -2.88 -16.30
C PHE A 49 -13.09 -2.13 -15.15
N ILE A 50 -12.31 -1.57 -14.24
CA ILE A 50 -12.84 -0.80 -13.09
C ILE A 50 -13.52 0.47 -13.57
N ASP A 51 -12.94 1.22 -14.52
CA ASP A 51 -13.53 2.44 -15.08
C ASP A 51 -14.89 2.13 -15.73
N ALA A 52 -14.99 1.04 -16.50
CA ALA A 52 -16.23 0.63 -17.15
C ALA A 52 -17.29 0.17 -16.14
N TRP A 53 -16.89 -0.60 -15.12
CA TRP A 53 -17.79 -1.10 -14.09
C TRP A 53 -18.30 0.03 -13.18
N ALA A 54 -17.42 0.90 -12.69
CA ALA A 54 -17.76 1.99 -11.76
C ALA A 54 -18.60 3.11 -12.40
N ASN A 55 -18.53 3.27 -13.72
CA ASN A 55 -19.31 4.23 -14.49
C ASN A 55 -20.55 3.64 -15.17
N ASN A 56 -20.85 2.36 -14.94
CA ASN A 56 -22.12 1.77 -15.38
C ASN A 56 -23.28 2.31 -14.52
N LYS A 57 -24.36 2.77 -15.17
CA LYS A 57 -25.52 3.39 -14.49
C LYS A 57 -26.22 2.43 -13.54
N ASP A 58 -26.41 1.17 -13.93
CA ASP A 58 -27.06 0.15 -13.10
C ASP A 58 -26.21 -0.14 -11.86
N VAL A 59 -24.87 -0.14 -12.00
CA VAL A 59 -23.95 -0.29 -10.87
C VAL A 59 -24.03 0.93 -9.94
N GLN A 60 -24.06 2.14 -10.48
CA GLN A 60 -24.20 3.37 -9.70
C GLN A 60 -25.54 3.44 -8.96
N GLU A 61 -26.63 3.06 -9.61
CA GLU A 61 -27.96 2.96 -8.99
C GLU A 61 -27.96 1.93 -7.85
N ALA A 62 -27.40 0.74 -8.09
CA ALA A 62 -27.29 -0.31 -7.07
C ALA A 62 -26.44 0.11 -5.85
N LEU A 63 -25.42 0.96 -6.06
CA LEU A 63 -24.59 1.54 -5.00
C LEU A 63 -25.19 2.82 -4.39
N ASN A 64 -26.38 3.25 -4.83
CA ASN A 64 -27.05 4.49 -4.43
C ASN A 64 -26.20 5.77 -4.66
N VAL A 65 -25.42 5.79 -5.74
CA VAL A 65 -24.74 7.01 -6.20
C VAL A 65 -25.79 8.00 -6.70
N ARG A 66 -25.78 9.22 -6.15
CA ARG A 66 -26.75 10.25 -6.52
C ARG A 66 -26.45 10.82 -7.90
N GLU A 67 -27.43 10.73 -8.81
CA GLU A 67 -27.31 11.29 -10.15
C GLU A 67 -27.09 12.81 -10.11
N GLY A 68 -26.17 13.30 -10.95
CA GLY A 68 -25.86 14.72 -11.08
C GLY A 68 -24.87 15.31 -10.07
N ILE A 69 -24.39 14.53 -9.08
CA ILE A 69 -23.33 15.01 -8.15
C ILE A 69 -21.92 14.76 -8.71
N ILE A 70 -21.72 13.61 -9.37
CA ILE A 70 -20.45 13.21 -9.97
C ILE A 70 -20.73 12.93 -11.44
N GLU A 71 -19.99 13.58 -12.34
CA GLU A 71 -20.15 13.38 -13.80
C GLU A 71 -19.57 12.03 -14.24
N LYS A 72 -18.32 11.76 -13.85
CA LYS A 72 -17.62 10.50 -14.11
C LYS A 72 -16.81 10.13 -12.87
N TRP A 73 -16.89 8.87 -12.47
CA TRP A 73 -15.98 8.31 -11.47
C TRP A 73 -14.60 8.10 -12.07
N GLU A 74 -13.57 8.51 -11.34
CA GLU A 74 -12.16 8.34 -11.72
C GLU A 74 -11.42 7.50 -10.68
N TYR A 75 -10.60 6.56 -11.14
CA TYR A 75 -9.79 5.69 -10.27
C TYR A 75 -8.80 6.47 -9.40
N THR A 76 -8.25 7.59 -9.90
CA THR A 76 -7.34 8.44 -9.13
C THR A 76 -7.62 9.90 -9.45
N ASN A 77 -8.00 10.67 -8.42
CA ASN A 77 -8.15 12.11 -8.55
C ASN A 77 -6.76 12.76 -8.67
N THR A 78 -6.45 13.25 -9.86
CA THR A 78 -5.14 13.83 -10.17
C THR A 78 -4.92 15.20 -9.50
N SER A 79 -5.98 15.91 -9.12
CA SER A 79 -5.89 17.23 -8.46
C SER A 79 -5.35 17.16 -7.02
N ILE A 80 -5.49 16.01 -6.37
CA ILE A 80 -5.00 15.74 -4.99
C ILE A 80 -3.80 14.79 -4.97
N ARG A 81 -3.24 14.45 -6.12
CA ARG A 81 -2.19 13.43 -6.22
C ARG A 81 -0.87 13.96 -5.66
N TYR A 82 -0.28 13.17 -4.77
CA TYR A 82 1.11 13.36 -4.34
C TYR A 82 2.07 13.20 -5.52
N ASN A 83 2.94 14.19 -5.69
CA ASN A 83 4.05 14.14 -6.62
C ASN A 83 5.32 14.42 -5.83
N LEU A 84 6.33 13.57 -6.05
CA LEU A 84 7.67 13.80 -5.51
C LEU A 84 8.12 15.21 -5.97
N ASP A 85 8.71 15.97 -5.05
CA ASP A 85 9.23 17.32 -5.30
C ASP A 85 8.19 18.41 -5.62
N LYS A 86 6.89 18.17 -5.40
CA LYS A 86 5.88 19.24 -5.39
C LYS A 86 5.55 19.71 -3.98
N GLU A 87 5.24 21.00 -3.88
CA GLU A 87 4.57 21.61 -2.72
C GLU A 87 3.12 21.09 -2.59
N ASP A 88 2.45 21.53 -1.52
CA ASP A 88 1.05 21.28 -1.20
C ASP A 88 0.12 21.32 -2.44
N THR A 89 -0.92 20.49 -2.42
CA THR A 89 -2.02 20.64 -3.40
C THR A 89 -2.97 21.73 -2.97
N ILE A 90 -3.92 22.09 -3.83
CA ILE A 90 -4.99 23.04 -3.45
C ILE A 90 -5.88 22.53 -2.30
N TYR A 91 -5.80 21.24 -1.95
CA TYR A 91 -6.65 20.59 -0.96
C TYR A 91 -5.88 19.99 0.24
N TYR A 92 -4.60 19.66 0.08
CA TYR A 92 -3.81 18.94 1.09
C TYR A 92 -2.41 19.51 1.24
N SER A 93 -2.00 19.63 2.49
CA SER A 93 -0.62 19.92 2.87
C SER A 93 0.22 18.65 3.00
N TYR A 94 1.49 18.73 2.60
CA TYR A 94 2.46 17.64 2.68
C TYR A 94 3.44 17.86 3.84
N ASP A 95 2.90 18.05 5.05
CA ASP A 95 3.63 18.35 6.29
C ASP A 95 3.83 17.14 7.20
N VAL A 96 3.34 15.96 6.81
CA VAL A 96 3.53 14.69 7.51
C VAL A 96 4.67 13.90 6.89
N PHE A 97 5.89 14.06 7.42
CA PHE A 97 7.10 13.39 6.91
C PHE A 97 7.33 11.99 7.49
N SER A 98 6.71 11.68 8.61
CA SER A 98 6.86 10.39 9.29
C SER A 98 5.67 10.12 10.18
N SER A 99 5.21 8.88 10.19
CA SER A 99 4.16 8.37 11.08
C SER A 99 4.71 7.62 12.29
N ILE A 100 6.02 7.63 12.53
CA ILE A 100 6.67 6.89 13.64
C ILE A 100 6.10 7.36 14.99
N THR A 101 6.05 8.68 15.22
CA THR A 101 5.56 9.25 16.47
C THR A 101 4.09 8.90 16.71
N ASP A 102 3.27 8.96 15.67
CA ASP A 102 1.85 8.60 15.75
C ASP A 102 1.67 7.13 16.10
N HIS A 103 2.45 6.24 15.47
CA HIS A 103 2.42 4.82 15.80
C HIS A 103 2.90 4.56 17.23
N GLN A 104 3.96 5.22 17.71
CA GLN A 104 4.38 5.11 19.11
C GLN A 104 3.26 5.50 20.08
N GLN A 105 2.52 6.57 19.79
CA GLN A 105 1.35 6.96 20.59
C GLN A 105 0.23 5.91 20.52
N LEU A 106 -0.06 5.37 19.34
CA LEU A 106 -1.06 4.32 19.18
C LEU A 106 -0.69 3.04 19.96
N LEU A 107 0.60 2.74 20.09
CA LEU A 107 1.09 1.60 20.87
C LEU A 107 0.92 1.77 22.38
N THR A 108 0.77 3.02 22.87
CA THR A 108 0.39 3.26 24.28
C THR A 108 -1.08 2.95 24.54
N LYS A 109 -1.90 2.96 23.49
CA LYS A 109 -3.29 2.52 23.53
C LYS A 109 -3.29 1.01 23.28
N SER A 110 -4.16 0.25 23.94
CA SER A 110 -4.20 -1.21 23.81
C SER A 110 -4.77 -1.65 22.44
N CYS A 111 -4.10 -1.27 21.36
CA CYS A 111 -4.49 -1.47 19.97
C CYS A 111 -3.64 -2.54 19.32
N GLN A 112 -4.31 -3.44 18.57
CA GLN A 112 -3.62 -4.45 17.77
C GLN A 112 -3.21 -3.91 16.41
N VAL A 113 -1.92 -4.02 16.07
CA VAL A 113 -1.35 -3.54 14.80
C VAL A 113 -0.84 -4.74 14.01
N LEU A 114 -1.24 -4.81 12.74
CA LEU A 114 -0.75 -5.76 11.75
C LEU A 114 -0.09 -5.02 10.59
N ILE A 115 1.19 -5.32 10.33
CA ILE A 115 1.92 -4.79 9.18
C ILE A 115 2.26 -5.95 8.25
N ILE A 116 1.82 -5.84 6.98
CA ILE A 116 2.05 -6.82 5.92
C ILE A 116 2.74 -6.10 4.76
N CYS A 117 3.71 -6.77 4.16
CA CYS A 117 4.39 -6.33 2.95
C CYS A 117 4.33 -7.40 1.86
N GLY A 118 4.13 -6.98 0.61
CA GLY A 118 4.35 -7.83 -0.56
C GLY A 118 5.83 -7.79 -0.98
N ASP A 119 6.48 -8.95 -1.08
CA ASP A 119 7.91 -9.07 -1.38
C ASP A 119 8.30 -8.61 -2.79
N HIS A 120 7.33 -8.48 -3.68
CA HIS A 120 7.50 -7.94 -5.03
C HIS A 120 7.10 -6.46 -5.18
N ASP A 121 6.70 -5.76 -4.11
CA ASP A 121 6.45 -4.32 -4.18
C ASP A 121 7.77 -3.54 -4.23
N MET A 122 8.06 -2.97 -5.40
CA MET A 122 9.23 -2.11 -5.60
C MET A 122 8.97 -0.64 -5.24
N THR A 123 7.71 -0.22 -5.09
CA THR A 123 7.35 1.16 -4.71
C THR A 123 7.54 1.37 -3.21
N PHE A 124 7.10 0.41 -2.39
CA PHE A 124 7.30 0.41 -0.94
C PHE A 124 7.95 -0.91 -0.45
N PRO A 125 9.26 -1.10 -0.71
CA PRO A 125 9.93 -2.36 -0.49
C PRO A 125 9.87 -2.85 0.96
N CYS A 126 9.76 -4.17 1.16
CA CYS A 126 9.70 -4.76 2.49
C CYS A 126 10.92 -4.43 3.36
N VAL A 127 12.10 -4.25 2.77
CA VAL A 127 13.31 -3.83 3.49
C VAL A 127 13.16 -2.41 4.08
N GLY A 128 12.44 -1.52 3.40
CA GLY A 128 12.14 -0.17 3.90
C GLY A 128 11.17 -0.24 5.09
N GLN A 129 10.14 -1.07 4.98
CA GLN A 129 9.18 -1.30 6.06
C GLN A 129 9.85 -1.94 7.28
N GLN A 130 10.76 -2.91 7.10
CA GLN A 130 11.54 -3.52 8.18
C GLN A 130 12.40 -2.49 8.95
N LYS A 131 13.04 -1.57 8.23
CA LYS A 131 13.78 -0.46 8.86
C LYS A 131 12.85 0.47 9.65
N TRP A 132 11.71 0.83 9.07
CA TRP A 132 10.70 1.66 9.72
C TRP A 132 10.19 1.00 11.01
N ILE A 133 9.85 -0.29 10.97
CA ILE A 133 9.43 -1.07 12.14
C ILE A 133 10.52 -1.09 13.20
N SER A 134 11.78 -1.29 12.80
CA SER A 134 12.91 -1.32 13.73
C SER A 134 13.08 0.02 14.47
N SER A 135 12.72 1.14 13.82
CA SER A 135 12.77 2.48 14.44
C SER A 135 11.74 2.69 15.55
N LEU A 136 10.68 1.87 15.62
CA LEU A 136 9.71 1.89 16.72
C LEU A 136 10.31 1.39 18.05
N ASN A 137 11.50 0.78 18.01
CA ASN A 137 12.23 0.27 19.17
C ASN A 137 11.38 -0.68 20.06
N LEU A 138 10.65 -1.59 19.41
CA LEU A 138 9.86 -2.59 20.08
C LEU A 138 10.72 -3.82 20.36
N SER A 139 10.56 -4.41 21.54
CA SER A 139 11.14 -5.72 21.83
C SER A 139 10.55 -6.79 20.90
N ILE A 140 11.25 -7.90 20.68
CA ILE A 140 10.73 -9.02 19.89
C ILE A 140 10.02 -10.01 20.83
N GLU A 141 8.78 -10.39 20.49
CA GLU A 141 7.99 -11.39 21.21
C GLU A 141 8.25 -12.80 20.69
N SER A 142 8.22 -12.95 19.37
CA SER A 142 8.57 -14.20 18.72
C SER A 142 9.46 -13.93 17.50
N PRO A 143 10.39 -14.85 17.21
CA PRO A 143 11.17 -14.77 15.99
C PRO A 143 10.26 -14.81 14.75
N TRP A 144 10.83 -14.48 13.59
CA TRP A 144 10.12 -14.65 12.32
C TRP A 144 9.87 -16.12 12.05
N GLU A 145 8.67 -16.43 11.57
CA GLU A 145 8.25 -17.78 11.18
C GLU A 145 7.43 -17.68 9.89
N PRO A 146 7.54 -18.67 8.99
CA PRO A 146 6.66 -18.78 7.83
C PRO A 146 5.23 -19.10 8.29
N TRP A 147 4.26 -18.62 7.54
CA TRP A 147 2.85 -18.96 7.72
C TRP A 147 2.33 -19.68 6.47
N PHE A 148 1.39 -20.58 6.66
CA PHE A 148 0.84 -21.40 5.58
C PHE A 148 -0.66 -21.16 5.46
N VAL A 149 -1.13 -20.97 4.24
CA VAL A 149 -2.56 -21.04 3.90
C VAL A 149 -2.92 -22.48 3.57
N ARG A 150 -4.08 -22.94 4.03
CA ARG A 150 -4.63 -24.22 3.57
C ARG A 150 -5.37 -23.95 2.26
N ASN A 151 -5.09 -24.76 1.26
CA ASN A 151 -5.88 -24.83 0.03
C ASN A 151 -7.01 -25.84 0.17
#